data_AF-A0A2I1FX85-F1
#
_entry.id   AF-A0A2I1FX85-F1
#
_cell.length_a   1.000
_cell.length_b   1.000
_cell.length_c   1.000
_cell.angle_alpha   90.00
_cell.angle_beta   90.00
_cell.angle_gamma   90.00
#
_symmetry.space_group_name_H-M   'P 1'
#
loop_
_entity.id
_entity.type
_entity.pdbx_description
1 polymer ?
#
loop_
_entity_poly.entity_id
_entity_poly.type
_entity_poly.pdbx_seq_one_letter_code
_entity_poly.pdbx_strand_id
1 'polypeptide(L)' 'MYTPERIYCSKDDYHIVLNEKILKDDAELRRGVKKVMEVVVGLLKDRVEVDDSKEQGRKNLLRNH' A
#
# COMPACT_ATOMS: atom_id res chain seq x y z
N MET A 1 3.57 6.16 15.53
CA MET A 1 2.52 5.97 14.51
C MET A 1 2.90 6.79 13.29
N TYR A 2 3.29 6.13 12.20
CA TYR A 2 3.40 6.81 10.92
C TYR A 2 1.98 6.97 10.39
N THR A 3 1.45 8.20 10.39
CA THR A 3 0.16 8.48 9.78
C THR A 3 0.47 8.83 8.33
N PRO A 4 0.22 7.94 7.35
CA PRO A 4 0.45 8.30 5.96
C PRO A 4 -0.46 9.49 5.66
N GLU A 5 0.10 10.56 5.09
CA GLU A 5 -0.70 11.59 4.44
C GLU A 5 -1.70 10.87 3.53
N ARG A 6 -2.98 11.05 3.82
CA ARG A 6 -4.09 10.19 3.40
C ARG A 6 -3.92 9.75 1.94
N ILE A 7 -3.68 8.46 1.72
CA ILE A 7 -3.60 7.90 0.38
C ILE A 7 -5.00 7.94 -0.21
N TYR A 8 -5.19 8.86 -1.15
CA TYR A 8 -6.45 9.08 -1.83
C TYR A 8 -6.53 8.22 -3.08
N CYS A 9 -7.56 7.38 -3.17
CA CYS A 9 -7.86 6.64 -4.38
C CYS A 9 -8.48 7.61 -5.39
N SER A 10 -7.73 8.03 -6.40
CA SER A 10 -8.32 8.75 -7.53
C SER A 10 -9.13 7.78 -8.39
N LYS A 11 -10.28 8.25 -8.90
CA LYS A 11 -11.10 7.53 -9.88
C LYS A 11 -10.69 7.82 -11.32
N ASP A 12 -9.76 8.76 -11.51
CA ASP A 12 -9.26 9.12 -12.83
C ASP A 12 -8.34 8.02 -13.37
N ASP A 13 -8.47 7.73 -14.66
CA ASP A 13 -7.54 6.87 -15.35
C ASP A 13 -6.18 7.58 -15.51
N TYR A 14 -5.17 7.08 -14.81
CA TYR A 14 -3.79 7.55 -14.97
C TYR A 14 -3.12 6.80 -16.12
N HIS A 15 -2.95 7.48 -17.26
CA HIS A 15 -2.18 6.97 -18.38
C HIS A 15 -0.70 7.31 -18.23
N ILE A 16 0.14 6.31 -17.96
CA ILE A 16 1.60 6.46 -18.01
C ILE A 16 2.05 6.19 -19.45
N VAL A 17 2.52 7.22 -20.14
CA VAL A 17 3.08 7.08 -21.49
C VAL A 17 4.49 6.51 -21.38
N LEU A 18 4.64 5.24 -21.74
CA LEU A 18 5.94 4.59 -21.90
C LEU A 18 6.44 4.81 -23.32
N ASN A 19 7.59 5.46 -23.47
CA ASN A 19 8.25 5.62 -24.75
C ASN A 19 9.62 4.92 -24.74
N GLU A 20 10.17 4.64 -25.92
CA GLU A 20 11.45 3.91 -26.06
C GLU A 20 12.64 4.58 -25.36
N LYS A 21 12.59 5.91 -25.17
CA LYS A 21 13.66 6.66 -24.49
C LYS A 21 13.64 6.40 -22.99
N ILE A 22 12.45 6.34 -22.39
CA ILE A 22 12.25 5.99 -20.98
C ILE A 22 12.62 4.53 -20.70
N LEU A 23 12.46 3.64 -21.69
CA LEU A 23 12.87 2.23 -21.58
C LEU A 23 14.38 2.03 -21.76
N LYS A 24 15.10 2.98 -22.38
CA LYS A 24 16.57 2.90 -22.55
C LYS A 24 17.35 3.27 -21.29
N ASP A 25 16.82 4.18 -20.48
CA ASP A 25 17.35 4.52 -19.16
C ASP A 25 16.20 4.51 -18.15
N ASP A 26 15.85 3.30 -17.73
CA ASP A 26 14.67 3.03 -16.91
C ASP A 26 14.95 3.17 -15.40
N ALA A 27 16.13 3.67 -15.01
CA ALA A 27 16.56 3.74 -13.61
C ALA A 27 15.57 4.55 -12.74
N GLU A 28 15.14 5.73 -13.23
CA GLU A 28 14.18 6.58 -12.55
C GLU A 28 12.77 5.96 -12.54
N LEU A 29 12.38 5.28 -13.63
CA LEU A 29 11.11 4.55 -13.71
C LEU A 29 11.08 3.43 -12.67
N ARG A 30 12.12 2.60 -12.61
CA ARG A 30 12.26 1.49 -11.65
C ARG A 30 12.28 2.00 -10.21
N ARG A 31 12.95 3.12 -9.95
CA ARG A 31 12.97 3.75 -8.62
C ARG A 31 11.58 4.24 -8.20
N GLY A 32 10.84 4.85 -9.13
CA GLY A 32 9.45 5.25 -8.93
C GLY A 32 8.54 4.06 -8.63
N VAL A 33 8.61 3.00 -9.45
CA VAL A 33 7.83 1.77 -9.27
C VAL A 33 8.14 1.09 -7.94
N LYS A 34 9.42 0.99 -7.54
CA LYS A 34 9.82 0.43 -6.24
C LYS A 34 9.17 1.18 -5.08
N LYS A 35 9.19 2.52 -5.11
CA LYS A 35 8.58 3.34 -4.06
C LYS A 35 7.07 3.14 -3.98
N VAL A 36 6.38 3.03 -5.11
CA VAL A 36 4.94 2.73 -5.16
C VAL A 36 4.64 1.35 -4.58
N MET A 37 5.41 0.32 -4.96
CA MET A 37 5.24 -1.03 -4.42
C MET A 37 5.50 -1.08 -2.91
N GLU A 38 6.50 -0.37 -2.39
CA GLU A 38 6.77 -0.28 -0.95
C GLU A 38 5.59 0.32 -0.19
N VAL A 39 4.98 1.39 -0.72
CA VAL A 39 3.77 1.99 -0.13
C VAL A 39 2.61 0.99 -0.14
N VAL A 40 2.35 0.31 -1.26
CA VAL A 40 1.27 -0.68 -1.36
C VAL A 40 1.48 -1.83 -0.36
N VAL A 41 2.69 -2.38 -0.28
CA VAL A 41 3.04 -3.45 0.67
C VAL A 41 2.86 -2.98 2.12
N GLY A 42 3.30 -1.77 2.45
CA GLY A 42 3.09 -1.18 3.77
C GLY A 42 1.61 -1.10 4.15
N LEU A 43 0.76 -0.60 3.25
CA LEU A 43 -0.68 -0.54 3.48
C LEU A 43 -1.34 -1.91 3.64
N LEU A 44 -0.89 -2.90 2.87
CA LEU A 44 -1.41 -4.26 2.99
C LEU A 44 -1.04 -4.87 4.34
N LYS A 45 0.19 -4.68 4.81
CA LYS A 45 0.63 -5.12 6.14
C LYS A 45 -0.16 -4.44 7.25
N ASP A 46 -0.32 -3.12 7.19
CA ASP A 46 -1.10 -2.35 8.17
C ASP A 46 -2.54 -2.88 8.26
N ARG A 47 -3.15 -3.24 7.12
CA ARG A 47 -4.50 -3.83 7.10
C ARG A 47 -4.58 -5.20 7.74
N VAL A 48 -3.59 -6.06 7.51
CA VAL A 48 -3.53 -7.41 8.12
C VAL A 48 -3.35 -7.28 9.64
N GLU A 49 -2.42 -6.45 10.12
CA GLU A 49 -2.19 -6.27 11.55
C GLU A 49 -3.41 -5.71 12.29
N VAL A 50 -4.15 -4.79 11.66
CA VAL A 50 -5.39 -4.24 12.21
C VAL A 50 -6.50 -5.31 12.28
N ASP A 51 -6.56 -6.21 11.30
CA ASP A 51 -7.56 -7.29 11.28
C ASP A 51 -7.27 -8.35 12.35
N ASP A 52 -6.00 -8.78 12.46
CA ASP A 52 -5.54 -9.71 13.51
C ASP A 52 -5.84 -9.16 14.92
N SER A 53 -5.63 -7.86 15.11
CA SER A 53 -5.92 -7.17 16.37
C SER A 53 -7.42 -7.18 16.70
N LYS A 54 -8.29 -6.98 15.71
CA LYS A 54 -9.75 -7.07 15.87
C LYS A 54 -10.19 -8.49 16.18
N GLU A 55 -9.60 -9.48 15.52
CA GLU A 55 -9.89 -10.89 15.75
C GLU A 55 -9.52 -11.32 17.18
N GLN A 56 -8.35 -10.90 17.66
CA GLN A 56 -7.90 -11.14 19.03
C GLN A 56 -8.85 -10.50 20.06
N GLY A 57 -9.26 -9.25 19.84
CA GLY A 57 -10.25 -8.58 20.68
C GLY A 57 -11.59 -9.34 20.74
N ARG A 58 -12.05 -9.86 19.59
CA ARG A 58 -13.28 -10.65 19.50
C ARG A 58 -13.18 -11.99 20.25
N LYS A 59 -12.04 -12.69 20.13
CA LYS A 59 -11.74 -13.94 20.85
C LYS A 59 -11.72 -13.75 22.37
N ASN A 60 -11.20 -12.62 22.84
CA ASN A 60 -11.17 -12.30 24.28
C ASN A 60 -12.57 -12.00 24.82
N LEU A 61 -13.44 -11.35 24.04
CA LEU A 61 -14.82 -11.07 24.44
C LEU A 61 -15.66 -12.36 24.60
N LEU A 62 -15.47 -13.34 23.71
CA LEU A 62 -16.17 -14.62 23.73
C LEU A 62 -15.69 -15.59 24.83
N ARG A 63 -14.51 -15.35 25.41
CA ARG A 63 -13.93 -16.19 26.47
C ARG A 63 -14.39 -15.78 27.88
N ASN A 64 -14.82 -14.54 28.05
CA ASN A 64 -15.21 -13.96 29.34
C ASN A 64 -16.73 -14.08 29.61
N HIS A 65 -17.43 -14.96 28.89
CA HIS A 65 -18.86 -15.17 28.97
C HIS A 65 -19.19 -16.66 28.99
#